data_AF-A0A6B3EMM0-F1
#
_entry.id   AF-A0A6B3EMM0-F1
#
_cell.length_a   1.000
_cell.length_b   1.000
_cell.length_c   1.000
_cell.angle_alpha   90.00
_cell.angle_beta   90.00
_cell.angle_gamma   90.00
#
_symmetry.space_group_name_H-M   'P 1'
#
loop_
_entity.id
_entity.type
_entity.pdbx_description
1 polymer ?
#
loop_
_entity_poly.entity_id
_entity_poly.type
_entity_poly.pdbx_seq_one_letter_code
_entity_poly.pdbx_strand_id
1 'polypeptide(L)'
;MTSTLLTGIGSLVTNDPAHGGPLGLIEDAALVIEGERIAWIGPASAAPDADVRHDVGGRAVLPGFVDSHSHLVFAGDRTREFNARMSGRR
;
A
#
# COMPACT_ATOMS: atom_id res chain seq x y z
N MET A 1 12.82 7.75 18.32
CA MET A 1 12.82 6.99 17.04
C MET A 1 12.79 8.01 15.92
N THR A 2 13.44 7.75 14.79
CA THR A 2 13.46 8.71 13.67
C THR A 2 12.09 8.79 13.01
N SER A 3 11.61 10.01 12.77
CA SER A 3 10.34 10.28 12.06
C SER A 3 10.58 10.59 10.58
N THR A 4 9.68 10.11 9.71
CA THR A 4 9.70 10.39 8.27
C THR A 4 8.38 11.00 7.83
N LEU A 5 8.44 12.19 7.24
CA LEU A 5 7.33 12.85 6.57
C LEU A 5 7.34 12.48 5.08
N LEU A 6 6.27 11.83 4.60
CA LEU A 6 5.97 11.76 3.18
C LEU A 6 5.07 12.93 2.80
N THR A 7 5.49 13.74 1.83
CA THR A 7 4.79 14.93 1.35
C THR A 7 4.57 14.84 -0.17
N GLY A 8 3.82 15.80 -0.73
CA GLY A 8 3.50 15.80 -2.15
C GLY A 8 2.65 14.60 -2.57
N ILE A 9 1.80 14.08 -1.67
CA ILE A 9 0.87 13.01 -1.99
C ILE A 9 -0.32 13.64 -2.71
N GLY A 10 -0.58 13.27 -3.95
CA GLY A 10 -1.72 13.78 -4.70
C GLY A 10 -3.04 13.23 -4.15
N SER A 11 -3.07 11.94 -3.84
CA SER A 11 -4.20 11.28 -3.20
C SER A 11 -3.74 10.24 -2.18
N LEU A 12 -4.26 10.34 -0.96
CA LEU A 12 -4.06 9.34 0.11
C LEU A 12 -5.37 8.59 0.33
N VAL A 13 -5.35 7.28 0.10
CA VAL A 13 -6.45 6.38 0.45
C VAL A 13 -6.16 5.81 1.84
N THR A 14 -7.04 6.06 2.80
CA THR A 14 -6.84 5.58 4.19
C THR A 14 -7.64 4.31 4.49
N ASN A 15 -8.67 4.01 3.68
CA ASN A 15 -9.73 3.04 3.98
C ASN A 15 -10.48 3.32 5.29
N ASP A 16 -10.41 4.56 5.80
CA ASP A 16 -11.18 5.02 6.95
C ASP A 16 -12.25 6.03 6.48
N PRO A 17 -13.55 5.68 6.58
CA PRO A 17 -14.62 6.53 6.08
C PRO A 17 -14.74 7.89 6.79
N ALA A 18 -14.07 8.09 7.92
CA ALA A 18 -14.03 9.38 8.62
C ALA A 18 -13.34 10.50 7.83
N HIS A 19 -12.46 10.18 6.86
CA HIS A 19 -11.63 11.18 6.18
C HIS A 19 -12.22 11.73 4.86
N GLY A 20 -13.04 10.96 4.15
CA GLY A 20 -13.47 11.34 2.79
C GLY A 20 -14.33 10.31 2.07
N GLY A 21 -15.40 9.83 2.71
CA GLY A 21 -16.30 8.84 2.14
C GLY A 21 -15.73 7.41 2.16
N PRO A 22 -16.29 6.45 1.42
CA PRO A 22 -16.01 5.01 1.61
C PRO A 22 -14.54 4.59 1.48
N LEU A 23 -13.72 5.36 0.77
CA LEU A 23 -12.29 5.10 0.60
C LEU A 23 -11.41 5.88 1.60
N GLY A 24 -11.98 6.82 2.34
CA GLY A 24 -11.23 7.72 3.22
C GLY A 24 -10.20 8.53 2.46
N LEU A 25 -10.60 9.13 1.34
CA LEU A 25 -9.71 9.86 0.43
C LEU A 25 -9.33 11.22 1.01
N ILE A 26 -8.03 11.53 1.01
CA ILE A 26 -7.50 12.86 1.33
C ILE A 26 -6.69 13.34 0.11
N GLU A 27 -7.06 14.48 -0.47
CA GLU A 27 -6.32 15.14 -1.54
C GLU A 27 -5.23 16.07 -0.99
N ASP A 28 -4.17 16.31 -1.77
CA ASP A 28 -3.03 17.15 -1.38
C ASP A 28 -2.52 16.81 0.03
N ALA A 29 -2.21 15.54 0.24
CA ALA A 29 -2.01 14.95 1.55
C ALA A 29 -0.53 14.83 1.95
N ALA A 30 -0.33 14.50 3.21
CA ALA A 30 0.93 14.09 3.78
C ALA A 30 0.69 13.02 4.87
N LEU A 31 1.74 12.28 5.21
CA LEU A 31 1.73 11.36 6.34
C LEU A 31 3.09 11.30 7.04
N VAL A 32 3.06 11.06 8.34
CA VAL A 32 4.26 10.87 9.16
C VAL A 32 4.34 9.44 9.65
N ILE A 33 5.52 8.84 9.48
CA ILE A 33 5.88 7.52 9.98
C ILE A 33 6.83 7.71 11.15
N GLU A 34 6.55 7.05 12.27
CA GLU A 34 7.46 6.93 13.40
C GLU A 34 7.74 5.44 13.67
N GLY A 35 8.97 5.01 13.39
CA GLY A 35 9.33 3.60 13.47
C GLY A 35 8.45 2.73 12.56
N GLU A 36 7.65 1.84 13.14
CA GLU A 36 6.80 0.88 12.42
C GLU A 36 5.34 1.34 12.28
N ARG A 37 5.01 2.57 12.71
CA ARG A 37 3.62 3.05 12.76
C ARG A 37 3.46 4.34 11.97
N ILE A 38 2.27 4.51 11.41
CA ILE A 38 1.81 5.82 10.93
C ILE A 38 1.43 6.62 12.19
N ALA A 39 2.17 7.70 12.44
CA ALA A 39 1.95 8.59 13.57
C ALA A 39 0.91 9.68 13.27
N TRP A 40 0.81 10.08 12.00
CA TRP A 40 -0.13 11.13 11.57
C TRP A 40 -0.45 11.01 10.07
N ILE A 41 -1.66 11.42 9.69
CA ILE A 41 -2.13 11.61 8.30
C ILE A 41 -2.97 12.88 8.21
N GLY A 42 -3.00 13.52 7.05
CA GLY A 42 -3.87 14.67 6.84
C GLY A 42 -3.48 15.52 5.62
N PRO A 43 -4.08 16.71 5.47
CA PRO A 43 -3.72 17.64 4.41
C PRO A 43 -2.26 18.11 4.57
N ALA A 44 -1.52 18.22 3.47
CA ALA A 44 -0.10 18.57 3.48
C ALA A 44 0.20 19.91 4.16
N SER A 45 -0.76 20.85 4.11
CA SER A 45 -0.67 22.16 4.78
C SER A 45 -0.66 22.07 6.30
N ALA A 46 -1.14 20.98 6.89
CA ALA A 46 -1.18 20.73 8.33
C ALA A 46 -0.13 19.71 8.79
N ALA A 47 0.77 19.28 7.90
CA ALA A 47 1.76 18.26 8.22
C ALA A 47 2.74 18.77 9.29
N PRO A 48 2.94 18.03 10.39
CA PRO A 48 3.98 18.35 11.35
C PRO A 48 5.37 18.11 10.75
N ASP A 49 6.38 18.79 11.30
CA ASP A 49 7.77 18.53 10.95
C ASP A 49 8.21 17.12 11.39
N ALA A 50 9.20 16.58 10.68
CA ALA A 50 9.80 15.27 10.93
C ALA A 50 11.32 15.32 10.67
N ASP A 51 12.05 14.31 11.13
CA ASP A 51 13.51 14.26 10.98
C ASP A 51 13.93 14.11 9.51
N VAL A 52 13.13 13.36 8.73
CA VAL A 52 13.37 13.09 7.30
C VAL A 52 12.14 13.48 6.51
N ARG A 53 12.35 14.11 5.33
CA ARG A 53 11.28 14.47 4.40
C ARG A 53 11.49 13.80 3.05
N HIS A 54 10.43 13.20 2.52
CA HIS A 54 10.40 12.61 1.19
C HIS A 54 9.20 13.11 0.40
N ASP A 55 9.45 13.82 -0.70
CA ASP A 55 8.41 14.22 -1.65
C ASP A 55 8.13 13.08 -2.64
N VAL A 56 6.86 12.67 -2.75
CA VAL A 56 6.43 11.60 -3.67
C VAL A 56 5.90 12.14 -5.00
N GLY A 57 5.96 13.45 -5.26
CA GLY A 57 5.76 14.05 -6.57
C GLY A 57 4.36 13.86 -7.16
N GLY A 58 3.32 14.08 -6.37
CA GLY A 58 1.91 14.00 -6.77
C GLY A 58 1.35 12.58 -6.89
N ARG A 59 2.09 11.55 -6.45
CA ARG A 59 1.65 10.15 -6.54
C ARG A 59 0.52 9.83 -5.57
N ALA A 60 -0.25 8.79 -5.91
CA ALA A 60 -1.20 8.18 -5.01
C ALA A 60 -0.47 7.32 -3.97
N VAL A 61 -0.93 7.38 -2.72
CA VAL A 61 -0.48 6.53 -1.62
C VAL A 61 -1.67 5.72 -1.11
N LEU A 62 -1.47 4.42 -0.98
CA LEU A 62 -2.48 3.45 -0.57
C LEU A 62 -1.90 2.56 0.54
N PRO A 63 -2.75 1.93 1.37
CA PRO A 63 -2.29 0.87 2.26
C PRO A 63 -1.72 -0.28 1.42
N GLY A 64 -0.72 -0.97 1.96
CA GLY A 64 -0.15 -2.14 1.29
C GLY A 64 -1.23 -3.19 1.02
N PHE A 65 -1.20 -3.80 -0.17
CA PHE A 65 -2.13 -4.88 -0.49
C PHE A 65 -1.88 -6.11 0.38
N VAL A 66 -2.96 -6.77 0.77
CA VAL A 66 -2.93 -8.02 1.52
C VAL A 66 -3.47 -9.13 0.63
N ASP A 67 -2.61 -10.08 0.28
CA ASP A 67 -3.03 -11.33 -0.35
C ASP A 67 -3.56 -12.27 0.74
N SER A 68 -4.88 -12.41 0.82
CA SER A 68 -5.55 -13.22 1.84
C SER A 68 -5.51 -14.72 1.55
N HIS A 69 -5.15 -15.11 0.33
CA HIS A 69 -5.25 -16.51 -0.08
C HIS A 69 -4.32 -16.84 -1.25
N SER A 70 -3.20 -17.48 -0.92
CA SER A 70 -2.31 -18.07 -1.92
C SER A 70 -1.77 -19.43 -1.48
N HIS A 71 -1.45 -20.26 -2.47
CA HIS A 71 -0.73 -21.52 -2.31
C HIS A 71 0.69 -21.36 -2.85
N LEU A 72 1.42 -20.36 -2.36
CA LEU A 72 2.72 -19.98 -2.91
C LEU A 72 3.80 -21.06 -2.72
N VAL A 73 3.75 -21.80 -1.61
CA VAL A 73 4.72 -22.86 -1.30
C VAL A 73 4.19 -24.20 -1.81
N PHE A 74 4.84 -24.76 -2.82
CA PHE A 74 4.59 -26.09 -3.37
C PHE A 74 5.87 -26.70 -3.95
N ALA A 75 5.89 -28.02 -4.16
CA ALA A 75 7.02 -28.72 -4.76
C ALA A 75 6.75 -29.06 -6.24
N GLY A 76 7.71 -28.76 -7.11
CA GLY A 76 7.61 -29.01 -8.55
C GLY A 76 6.50 -28.18 -9.21
N ASP A 77 5.98 -28.63 -10.34
CA ASP A 77 4.86 -28.00 -11.03
C ASP A 77 3.97 -29.05 -11.71
N ARG A 78 2.80 -28.62 -12.21
CA ARG A 78 1.82 -29.53 -12.83
C ARG A 78 1.76 -29.44 -14.36
N THR A 79 2.71 -28.78 -15.00
CA THR A 79 2.71 -28.55 -16.46
C THR A 79 2.73 -29.86 -17.24
N ARG A 80 3.57 -30.82 -16.83
CA ARG A 80 3.66 -32.13 -17.50
C ARG A 80 2.36 -32.93 -17.37
N GLU A 81 1.80 -32.99 -16.17
CA GLU A 81 0.51 -33.65 -15.91
C GLU A 81 -0.61 -32.99 -16.72
N PHE A 82 -0.65 -31.65 -16.74
CA PHE A 82 -1.62 -30.87 -17.49
C PHE A 82 -1.56 -31.19 -18.99
N ASN A 83 -0.37 -31.19 -19.59
CA ASN A 83 -0.18 -31.49 -21.01
C ASN A 83 -0.56 -32.95 -21.35
N ALA A 84 -0.25 -33.92 -20.48
CA ALA A 84 -0.65 -35.31 -20.69
C ALA A 84 -2.17 -35.42 -20.77
N ARG A 85 -2.89 -34.86 -19.79
CA ARG A 85 -4.36 -34.86 -19.76
C ARG A 85 -4.97 -34.17 -20.98
N MET A 86 -4.46 -33.01 -21.39
CA MET A 86 -4.96 -32.29 -22.57
C MET A 86 -4.78 -33.05 -23.89
N SER A 87 -3.80 -33.95 -23.94
CA SER A 87 -3.51 -34.80 -25.11
C SER A 87 -4.16 -36.20 -25.05
N GLY A 88 -5.06 -36.44 -24.10
CA GLY A 88 -5.73 -37.74 -23.91
C GLY A 88 -4.84 -38.84 -23.33
N ARG A 89 -3.72 -38.46 -22.71
CA ARG A 89 -2.77 -39.38 -22.05
C ARG A 89 -2.88 -39.26 -20.53
N ARG A 90 -2.47 -40.33 -19.83
CA ARG A 90 -2.32 -40.32 -18.37
C ARG A 90 -0.90 -39.91 -17.99
#